data_AF-A0A932NJB1-F1
#
_entry.id   AF-A0A932NJB1-F1
#
_cell.length_a   1.000
_cell.length_b   1.000
_cell.length_c   1.000
_cell.angle_alpha   90.00
_cell.angle_beta   90.00
_cell.angle_gamma   90.00
#
_symmetry.space_group_name_H-M   'P 1'
#
loop_
_entity.id
_entity.type
_entity.pdbx_description
1 polymer ?
#
loop_
_entity_poly.entity_id
_entity_poly.type
_entity_poly.pdbx_seq_one_letter_code
_entity_poly.pdbx_strand_id
1 'polypeptide(L)'
;MFNQSAVRDNILINKQAGIAGIILNSKNNYGTTNGCEGKLYFNSSILENTSAITPSSSSKMSAYSQVKAIDDYRLHLTIVGSGDEYCPGNKLLIIQMRGAEVNYTKSDAYGKVTSYSDAGNYEFTRIESITGNTITLNRPLTRSYNSSGKVQIVRVPEFKNYDVTDKLICPKWNDTIFGVIAFSVSDTLRLKQSIIADGAGFSGGKSIDASTTPQEHLDDYFGLEDSSKYALKGNGISNYLGAEHRAARGAVANAGGGGNNHNAGGGGGANGGCGGKGGFGWDLMLQGNKNLSQGIGGYATDNSGNKIFMGGGGGAGHSNEGSGTNGGDGGGIIIIDAKVIVVEGGQISSNGTSVKNAPYDGAGGGGGGGTVIFKTKNIVGNLSIESYGGSGGGVTVHRDGPGGGGGGGVIGFSLPEKPTGVNLDYRGGYGGKSRTLEDYGQTDGCSGVVLTNIDIPGDNTILEGINDELPIQSEAVTVYPLPADEMVTVISTKDFISTSCIVYDILGNNVGNGIQNQSGNWQVNVSQLNSGVFFGVLTSDSNTKIVRVLVRH
;
A
#
# COMPACT_ATOMS: atom_id res chain seq x y z
N MET A 1 30.13 22.95 -28.29
CA MET A 1 30.65 22.16 -27.17
C MET A 1 29.69 22.32 -26.00
N PHE A 2 29.23 21.19 -25.49
CA PHE A 2 28.19 21.01 -24.48
C PHE A 2 28.53 21.64 -23.13
N ASN A 3 27.55 22.23 -22.44
CA ASN A 3 26.98 21.64 -21.23
C ASN A 3 25.72 22.39 -20.76
N GLN A 4 24.55 21.75 -20.92
CA GLN A 4 23.30 22.08 -20.23
C GLN A 4 23.01 20.94 -19.25
N SER A 5 22.88 21.23 -17.95
CA SER A 5 21.88 20.62 -17.05
C SER A 5 22.08 21.12 -15.61
N ALA A 6 21.22 22.04 -15.17
CA ALA A 6 20.71 22.17 -13.80
C ALA A 6 19.84 23.43 -13.77
N VAL A 7 18.53 23.29 -13.99
CA VAL A 7 17.59 24.38 -13.71
C VAL A 7 17.52 24.51 -12.19
N ARG A 8 18.27 25.47 -11.64
CA ARG A 8 18.11 25.96 -10.27
C ARG A 8 16.94 26.94 -10.27
N ASP A 9 16.00 26.75 -9.36
CA ASP A 9 14.91 27.69 -9.11
C ASP A 9 15.49 29.02 -8.61
N ASN A 10 15.57 30.02 -9.50
CA ASN A 10 15.93 31.39 -9.12
C ASN A 10 14.65 32.21 -8.96
N ILE A 11 14.45 32.80 -7.79
CA ILE A 11 13.51 33.91 -7.59
C ILE A 11 14.15 35.15 -8.23
N LEU A 12 13.67 35.55 -9.42
CA LEU A 12 14.06 36.80 -10.07
C LEU A 12 13.20 37.94 -9.52
N ILE A 13 13.78 38.79 -8.68
CA ILE A 13 13.15 40.04 -8.25
C ILE A 13 13.62 41.15 -9.20
N ASN A 14 12.78 41.58 -10.13
CA ASN A 14 13.04 42.78 -10.93
C ASN A 14 12.59 44.01 -10.13
N LYS A 15 13.56 44.82 -9.66
CA LYS A 15 13.30 46.06 -8.93
C LYS A 15 13.53 47.28 -9.82
N GLN A 16 12.90 47.34 -10.98
CA GLN A 16 12.73 48.59 -11.72
C GLN A 16 11.29 48.71 -12.26
N ALA A 17 10.67 49.86 -11.98
CA ALA A 17 9.33 50.30 -12.38
C ALA A 17 8.12 49.66 -11.67
N GLY A 18 7.91 50.06 -10.40
CA GLY A 18 6.57 50.38 -9.88
C GLY A 18 5.50 49.28 -9.70
N ILE A 19 5.70 48.06 -10.17
CA ILE A 19 4.79 46.93 -9.96
C ILE A 19 5.63 45.72 -9.56
N ALA A 20 5.62 45.37 -8.28
CA ALA A 20 6.23 44.13 -7.81
C ALA A 20 5.30 42.96 -8.19
N GLY A 21 5.50 42.40 -9.39
CA GLY A 21 4.89 41.13 -9.78
C GLY A 21 5.76 39.98 -9.29
N ILE A 22 5.22 39.13 -8.41
CA ILE A 22 5.81 37.82 -8.12
C ILE A 22 5.30 36.85 -9.20
N ILE A 23 6.20 36.34 -10.05
CA ILE A 23 5.88 35.23 -10.95
C ILE A 23 6.44 33.96 -10.32
N LEU A 24 5.55 33.05 -9.91
CA LEU A 24 5.91 31.72 -9.44
C LEU A 24 5.65 30.72 -10.56
N ASN A 25 6.72 30.18 -11.14
CA ASN A 25 6.62 29.01 -12.00
C ASN A 25 6.72 27.76 -11.12
N SER A 26 5.60 27.21 -10.63
CA SER A 26 5.61 25.84 -10.11
C SER A 26 5.54 24.87 -11.29
N LYS A 27 6.63 24.17 -11.58
CA LYS A 27 6.62 23.07 -12.57
C LYS A 27 6.25 21.71 -11.96
N ASN A 28 5.89 21.67 -10.68
CA ASN A 28 5.85 20.41 -9.94
C ASN A 28 4.46 20.24 -9.29
N ASN A 29 3.42 20.09 -10.10
CA ASN A 29 2.06 19.84 -9.62
C ASN A 29 1.77 18.38 -9.25
N TYR A 30 2.80 17.53 -9.08
CA TYR A 30 2.66 16.12 -8.68
C TYR A 30 1.51 15.38 -9.40
N GLY A 31 1.30 15.65 -10.69
CA GLY A 31 0.33 14.93 -11.52
C GLY A 31 -1.10 15.48 -11.58
N THR A 32 -1.44 16.66 -11.05
CA THR A 32 -2.81 17.18 -11.24
C THR A 32 -3.04 17.69 -12.67
N THR A 33 -3.87 16.98 -13.44
CA THR A 33 -4.47 17.51 -14.67
C THR A 33 -5.64 18.41 -14.27
N ASN A 34 -5.40 19.72 -14.19
CA ASN A 34 -6.40 20.80 -14.08
C ASN A 34 -7.29 20.84 -12.81
N GLY A 35 -6.78 21.27 -11.66
CA GLY A 35 -7.72 21.53 -10.55
C GLY A 35 -7.28 22.16 -9.24
N CYS A 36 -5.99 22.38 -8.98
CA CYS A 36 -5.59 23.12 -7.78
C CYS A 36 -4.74 24.31 -8.16
N GLU A 37 -5.30 25.52 -7.98
CA GLU A 37 -4.48 26.71 -7.77
C GLU A 37 -3.55 26.41 -6.59
N GLY A 38 -2.23 26.55 -6.79
CA GLY A 38 -1.31 26.48 -5.65
C GLY A 38 -1.70 27.55 -4.63
N LYS A 39 -2.20 27.17 -3.46
CA LYS A 39 -2.44 28.11 -2.37
C LYS A 39 -1.08 28.67 -1.92
N LEU A 40 -0.86 29.96 -2.15
CA LEU A 40 0.27 30.70 -1.61
C LEU A 40 -0.06 31.17 -0.19
N TYR A 41 0.61 30.57 0.79
CA TYR A 41 0.60 31.09 2.16
C TYR A 41 1.53 32.29 2.24
N PHE A 42 0.98 33.50 2.15
CA PHE A 42 1.71 34.70 2.51
C PHE A 42 1.79 34.77 4.04
N ASN A 43 2.93 34.37 4.61
CA ASN A 43 3.23 34.69 6.01
C ASN A 43 3.50 36.19 6.07
N SER A 44 2.79 36.93 6.93
CA SER A 44 2.82 38.39 7.01
C SER A 44 4.12 38.98 7.59
N SER A 45 5.23 38.25 7.54
CA SER A 45 6.55 38.68 8.00
C SER A 45 7.61 38.45 6.92
N ILE A 46 7.59 39.27 5.87
CA ILE A 46 8.80 39.47 5.07
C ILE A 46 9.68 40.44 5.85
N LEU A 47 10.40 39.90 6.84
CA LEU A 47 11.54 40.55 7.48
C LEU A 47 12.76 39.64 7.27
N GLU A 48 13.67 40.17 6.47
CA GLU A 48 15.08 39.81 6.30
C GLU A 48 15.52 38.49 6.95
N ASN A 49 15.48 37.40 6.20
CA ASN A 49 16.35 36.27 6.48
C ASN A 49 16.76 35.59 5.17
N THR A 50 18.00 35.83 4.75
CA THR A 50 18.62 35.33 3.51
C THR A 50 19.10 33.88 3.60
N SER A 51 18.47 33.07 4.45
CA SER A 51 18.78 31.65 4.53
C SER A 51 17.94 30.88 3.51
N ALA A 52 18.60 30.32 2.50
CA ALA A 52 17.98 29.44 1.53
C ALA A 52 17.27 28.27 2.25
N ILE A 53 15.95 28.24 2.20
CA ILE A 53 15.16 27.08 2.63
C ILE A 53 15.27 26.05 1.51
N THR A 54 16.18 25.11 1.64
CA THR A 54 16.14 23.86 0.85
C THR A 54 14.93 23.05 1.28
N PRO A 55 13.97 22.73 0.39
CA PRO A 55 12.89 21.82 0.74
C PRO A 55 13.50 20.44 1.04
N SER A 56 13.27 19.90 2.23
CA SER A 56 13.56 18.48 2.51
C SER A 56 12.63 17.63 1.64
N SER A 57 13.19 16.94 0.63
CA SER A 57 12.45 16.21 -0.39
C SER A 57 11.84 14.87 0.07
N SER A 58 12.02 14.45 1.32
CA SER A 58 11.61 13.11 1.76
C SER A 58 10.18 12.97 2.30
N SER A 59 9.45 14.06 2.59
CA SER A 59 8.15 14.00 3.29
C SER A 59 6.91 14.45 2.49
N LYS A 60 7.04 14.74 1.18
CA LYS A 60 5.96 15.35 0.38
C LYS A 60 5.42 14.53 -0.79
N MET A 61 5.73 13.22 -0.88
CA MET A 61 5.20 12.41 -1.99
C MET A 61 3.68 12.20 -1.86
N SER A 62 3.22 11.71 -0.71
CA SER A 62 1.80 11.38 -0.47
C SER A 62 1.24 12.13 0.73
N ALA A 63 -0.05 12.48 0.65
CA ALA A 63 -0.87 12.93 1.77
C ALA A 63 -1.61 11.73 2.37
N TYR A 64 -1.91 11.78 3.67
CA TYR A 64 -2.53 10.68 4.41
C TYR A 64 -3.66 11.20 5.28
N SER A 65 -4.79 10.51 5.32
CA SER A 65 -5.88 10.85 6.24
C SER A 65 -6.62 9.62 6.73
N GLN A 66 -7.01 9.65 7.99
CA GLN A 66 -7.89 8.63 8.57
C GLN A 66 -9.30 8.83 8.01
N VAL A 67 -9.96 7.73 7.65
CA VAL A 67 -11.38 7.71 7.28
C VAL A 67 -12.22 7.44 8.53
N LYS A 68 -13.11 8.39 8.87
CA LYS A 68 -14.02 8.33 10.02
C LYS A 68 -15.34 7.64 9.68
N ALA A 69 -15.87 7.90 8.48
CA ALA A 69 -17.12 7.34 8.00
C ALA A 69 -17.08 7.11 6.49
N ILE A 70 -17.86 6.13 6.04
CA ILE A 70 -18.03 5.74 4.65
C ILE A 70 -19.53 5.60 4.44
N ASP A 71 -20.10 6.50 3.64
CA ASP A 71 -21.54 6.67 3.52
C ASP A 71 -21.98 6.65 2.05
N ASP A 72 -23.28 6.78 1.83
CA ASP A 72 -23.90 6.90 0.50
C ASP A 72 -23.45 5.79 -0.46
N TYR A 73 -23.73 4.54 -0.10
CA TYR A 73 -23.34 3.36 -0.88
C TYR A 73 -21.82 3.25 -1.14
N ARG A 74 -20.99 3.84 -0.27
CA ARG A 74 -19.52 3.93 -0.37
C ARG A 74 -19.03 4.94 -1.41
N LEU A 75 -19.81 6.00 -1.64
CA LEU A 75 -19.45 7.13 -2.51
C LEU A 75 -18.83 8.29 -1.72
N HIS A 76 -19.16 8.43 -0.43
CA HIS A 76 -18.69 9.52 0.41
C HIS A 76 -17.73 9.03 1.50
N LEU A 77 -16.57 9.68 1.61
CA LEU A 77 -15.61 9.46 2.68
C LEU A 77 -15.54 10.70 3.57
N THR A 78 -15.80 10.54 4.87
CA THR A 78 -15.54 11.60 5.86
C THR A 78 -14.15 11.37 6.46
N ILE A 79 -13.23 12.32 6.29
CA ILE A 79 -11.87 12.22 6.83
C ILE A 79 -11.70 12.98 8.16
N VAL A 80 -10.67 12.61 8.91
CA VAL A 80 -10.17 13.40 10.04
C VAL A 80 -9.24 14.49 9.53
N GLY A 81 -9.50 15.74 9.92
CA GLY A 81 -8.75 16.91 9.44
C GLY A 81 -9.44 17.61 8.26
N SER A 82 -8.67 18.41 7.52
CA SER A 82 -9.15 19.16 6.36
C SER A 82 -8.87 18.40 5.05
N GLY A 83 -9.74 18.56 4.05
CA GLY A 83 -9.52 18.10 2.68
C GLY A 83 -8.49 18.92 1.88
N ASP A 84 -7.87 19.95 2.46
CA ASP A 84 -6.95 20.88 1.78
C ASP A 84 -5.71 20.23 1.13
N GLU A 85 -5.33 19.01 1.56
CA GLU A 85 -4.20 18.27 0.96
C GLU A 85 -4.59 17.50 -0.32
N TYR A 86 -5.88 17.52 -0.66
CA TYR A 86 -6.47 16.78 -1.76
C TYR A 86 -7.15 17.71 -2.76
N CYS A 87 -7.28 17.24 -4.00
CA CYS A 87 -7.98 17.95 -5.06
C CYS A 87 -8.91 17.01 -5.83
N PRO A 88 -10.00 17.51 -6.44
CA PRO A 88 -10.71 16.81 -7.50
C PRO A 88 -9.75 16.21 -8.53
N GLY A 89 -10.06 14.99 -8.98
CA GLY A 89 -9.24 14.22 -9.90
C GLY A 89 -8.04 13.52 -9.27
N ASN A 90 -7.68 13.75 -8.00
CA ASN A 90 -6.60 13.00 -7.35
C ASN A 90 -6.95 11.52 -7.26
N LYS A 91 -5.98 10.66 -7.63
CA LYS A 91 -6.02 9.23 -7.32
C LYS A 91 -5.71 9.01 -5.84
N LEU A 92 -6.51 8.16 -5.21
CA LEU A 92 -6.37 7.73 -3.83
C LEU A 92 -6.21 6.22 -3.77
N LEU A 93 -5.44 5.75 -2.80
CA LEU A 93 -5.52 4.40 -2.27
C LEU A 93 -6.33 4.49 -0.99
N ILE A 94 -7.42 3.74 -0.88
CA ILE A 94 -8.07 3.46 0.40
C ILE A 94 -7.62 2.07 0.87
N ILE A 95 -7.30 1.94 2.15
CA ILE A 95 -6.83 0.68 2.74
C ILE A 95 -7.25 0.55 4.21
N GLN A 96 -7.66 -0.66 4.60
CA GLN A 96 -8.02 -0.98 5.98
C GLN A 96 -6.92 -1.78 6.68
N MET A 97 -6.35 -1.20 7.74
CA MET A 97 -5.16 -1.76 8.38
C MET A 97 -5.50 -2.83 9.43
N ARG A 98 -6.65 -2.75 10.10
CA ARG A 98 -7.06 -3.64 11.19
C ARG A 98 -8.51 -4.13 11.07
N GLY A 99 -8.95 -4.93 12.03
CA GLY A 99 -10.33 -5.41 12.12
C GLY A 99 -10.48 -6.92 11.89
N ALA A 100 -9.37 -7.67 11.87
CA ALA A 100 -9.43 -9.12 11.89
C ALA A 100 -9.92 -9.63 13.25
N GLU A 101 -10.71 -10.70 13.22
CA GLU A 101 -11.22 -11.40 14.39
C GLU A 101 -10.31 -12.59 14.72
N VAL A 102 -10.16 -12.87 16.01
CA VAL A 102 -9.30 -13.95 16.51
C VAL A 102 -10.00 -14.77 17.59
N ASN A 103 -9.52 -15.99 17.81
CA ASN A 103 -10.00 -16.83 18.91
C ASN A 103 -9.37 -16.40 20.25
N TYR A 104 -10.18 -16.05 21.25
CA TYR A 104 -9.71 -15.63 22.58
C TYR A 104 -9.77 -16.74 23.64
N THR A 105 -10.03 -17.99 23.24
CA THR A 105 -10.05 -19.14 24.14
C THR A 105 -8.64 -19.40 24.69
N LYS A 106 -8.51 -19.63 26.01
CA LYS A 106 -7.24 -19.98 26.67
C LYS A 106 -6.79 -21.40 26.27
N SER A 107 -6.24 -21.53 25.08
CA SER A 107 -5.70 -22.77 24.50
C SER A 107 -4.68 -22.44 23.42
N ASP A 108 -4.09 -23.45 22.79
CA ASP A 108 -3.19 -23.30 21.63
C ASP A 108 -3.87 -22.65 20.40
N ALA A 109 -5.18 -22.40 20.46
CA ALA A 109 -5.91 -21.63 19.46
C ALA A 109 -5.91 -20.12 19.73
N TYR A 110 -5.48 -19.66 20.90
CA TYR A 110 -5.48 -18.25 21.29
C TYR A 110 -4.80 -17.37 20.24
N GLY A 111 -5.49 -16.31 19.84
CA GLY A 111 -5.04 -15.31 18.88
C GLY A 111 -5.01 -15.75 17.42
N LYS A 112 -5.38 -17.00 17.09
CA LYS A 112 -5.49 -17.42 15.68
C LYS A 112 -6.64 -16.69 15.00
N VAL A 113 -6.39 -16.19 13.79
CA VAL A 113 -7.40 -15.48 12.99
C VAL A 113 -8.55 -16.41 12.65
N THR A 114 -9.77 -15.99 12.96
CA THR A 114 -11.02 -16.69 12.59
C THR A 114 -11.71 -16.05 11.39
N SER A 115 -11.52 -14.75 11.20
CA SER A 115 -11.98 -13.99 10.03
C SER A 115 -11.08 -12.77 9.83
N TYR A 116 -10.70 -12.51 8.58
CA TYR A 116 -10.03 -11.24 8.25
C TYR A 116 -11.02 -10.07 8.17
N SER A 117 -12.33 -10.35 8.04
CA SER A 117 -13.37 -9.34 7.83
C SER A 117 -12.92 -8.35 6.73
N ASP A 118 -12.94 -7.05 6.98
CA ASP A 118 -12.45 -6.04 6.02
C ASP A 118 -10.95 -5.71 6.16
N ALA A 119 -10.24 -6.28 7.14
CA ALA A 119 -8.81 -6.05 7.28
C ALA A 119 -8.06 -6.49 6.01
N GLY A 120 -7.11 -5.66 5.59
CA GLY A 120 -6.31 -5.85 4.39
C GLY A 120 -7.04 -5.61 3.07
N ASN A 121 -8.30 -5.16 3.10
CA ASN A 121 -8.94 -4.63 1.89
C ASN A 121 -8.26 -3.33 1.46
N TYR A 122 -8.07 -3.19 0.15
CA TYR A 122 -7.51 -2.02 -0.47
C TYR A 122 -8.05 -1.86 -1.90
N GLU A 123 -8.19 -0.62 -2.37
CA GLU A 123 -8.45 -0.32 -3.78
C GLU A 123 -8.03 1.11 -4.14
N PHE A 124 -7.75 1.34 -5.42
CA PHE A 124 -7.59 2.67 -5.95
C PHE A 124 -8.96 3.31 -6.24
N THR A 125 -9.09 4.60 -5.98
CA THR A 125 -10.27 5.39 -6.32
C THR A 125 -9.85 6.80 -6.74
N ARG A 126 -10.82 7.64 -7.15
CA ARG A 126 -10.56 9.01 -7.57
C ARG A 126 -11.56 9.98 -6.97
N ILE A 127 -11.05 11.14 -6.58
CA ILE A 127 -11.88 12.21 -6.03
C ILE A 127 -12.67 12.87 -7.15
N GLU A 128 -13.98 12.99 -6.98
CA GLU A 128 -14.84 13.84 -7.80
C GLU A 128 -14.91 15.26 -7.24
N SER A 129 -15.20 15.39 -5.94
CA SER A 129 -15.27 16.70 -5.29
C SER A 129 -14.91 16.62 -3.80
N ILE A 130 -14.62 17.78 -3.22
CA ILE A 130 -14.24 17.92 -1.80
C ILE A 130 -15.07 19.06 -1.22
N THR A 131 -15.77 18.79 -0.13
CA THR A 131 -16.51 19.80 0.65
C THR A 131 -16.13 19.66 2.12
N GLY A 132 -15.34 20.61 2.64
CA GLY A 132 -14.83 20.55 4.01
C GLY A 132 -13.94 19.32 4.23
N ASN A 133 -14.40 18.39 5.06
CA ASN A 133 -13.73 17.11 5.33
C ASN A 133 -14.42 15.90 4.67
N THR A 134 -15.36 16.15 3.76
CA THR A 134 -16.03 15.11 2.97
C THR A 134 -15.43 15.06 1.58
N ILE A 135 -14.99 13.87 1.18
CA ILE A 135 -14.51 13.54 -0.15
C ILE A 135 -15.61 12.74 -0.85
N THR A 136 -16.10 13.25 -1.98
CA THR A 136 -16.98 12.51 -2.89
C THR A 136 -16.12 11.81 -3.93
N LEU A 137 -16.30 10.50 -4.08
CA LEU A 137 -15.59 9.68 -5.05
C LEU A 137 -16.33 9.70 -6.39
N ASN A 138 -15.60 9.56 -7.50
CA ASN A 138 -16.20 9.53 -8.84
C ASN A 138 -16.97 8.24 -9.16
N ARG A 139 -16.83 7.22 -8.30
CA ARG A 139 -17.58 5.97 -8.32
C ARG A 139 -17.62 5.39 -6.90
N PRO A 140 -18.66 4.61 -6.55
CA PRO A 140 -18.68 3.88 -5.30
C PRO A 140 -17.50 2.91 -5.19
N LEU A 141 -16.97 2.74 -3.98
CA LEU A 141 -15.98 1.69 -3.70
C LEU A 141 -16.57 0.31 -4.00
N THR A 142 -15.74 -0.58 -4.54
CA THR A 142 -16.15 -1.96 -4.87
C THR A 142 -16.01 -2.89 -3.68
N ARG A 143 -15.02 -2.66 -2.81
CA ARG A 143 -14.80 -3.44 -1.59
C ARG A 143 -15.51 -2.83 -0.38
N SER A 144 -15.62 -3.63 0.66
CA SER A 144 -16.16 -3.20 1.96
C SER A 144 -15.04 -2.71 2.87
N TYR A 145 -15.37 -1.70 3.68
CA TYR A 145 -14.48 -1.11 4.65
C TYR A 145 -15.29 -0.73 5.89
N ASN A 146 -14.70 -0.94 7.05
CA ASN A 146 -15.24 -0.59 8.34
C ASN A 146 -14.29 0.40 9.02
N SER A 147 -14.72 1.64 9.24
CA SER A 147 -13.87 2.70 9.80
C SER A 147 -13.32 2.38 11.20
N SER A 148 -13.97 1.50 11.98
CA SER A 148 -13.43 0.99 13.24
C SER A 148 -12.16 0.13 13.06
N GLY A 149 -11.98 -0.44 11.86
CA GLY A 149 -10.81 -1.21 11.43
C GLY A 149 -9.61 -0.38 10.99
N LYS A 150 -9.54 0.91 11.37
CA LYS A 150 -8.40 1.80 11.03
C LYS A 150 -8.22 1.93 9.51
N VAL A 151 -9.22 2.52 8.87
CA VAL A 151 -9.18 2.83 7.44
C VAL A 151 -8.45 4.14 7.22
N GLN A 152 -7.55 4.17 6.25
CA GLN A 152 -6.87 5.38 5.79
C GLN A 152 -6.96 5.54 4.28
N ILE A 153 -6.90 6.79 3.84
CA ILE A 153 -6.61 7.14 2.45
C ILE A 153 -5.18 7.63 2.32
N VAL A 154 -4.56 7.29 1.20
CA VAL A 154 -3.23 7.74 0.79
C VAL A 154 -3.38 8.38 -0.59
N ARG A 155 -2.95 9.63 -0.76
CA ARG A 155 -2.87 10.23 -2.10
C ARG A 155 -1.81 9.48 -2.91
N VAL A 156 -2.19 9.05 -4.11
CA VAL A 156 -1.33 8.31 -5.04
C VAL A 156 -0.87 9.29 -6.14
N PRO A 157 0.37 9.78 -6.11
CA PRO A 157 0.87 10.67 -7.15
C PRO A 157 0.94 9.94 -8.49
N GLU A 158 0.59 10.64 -9.56
CA GLU A 158 0.58 10.09 -10.92
C GLU A 158 1.61 10.83 -11.77
N PHE A 159 2.52 10.08 -12.38
CA PHE A 159 3.57 10.61 -13.25
C PHE A 159 3.48 9.97 -14.62
N LYS A 160 3.93 10.69 -15.66
CA LYS A 160 4.21 10.07 -16.95
C LYS A 160 5.51 9.28 -16.90
N ASN A 161 6.58 9.97 -16.51
CA ASN A 161 7.89 9.40 -16.24
C ASN A 161 8.33 9.89 -14.87
N TYR A 162 9.02 9.04 -14.11
CA TYR A 162 9.52 9.41 -12.79
C TYR A 162 10.90 8.81 -12.52
N ASP A 163 11.82 9.66 -12.09
CA ASP A 163 13.17 9.24 -11.69
C ASP A 163 13.27 9.35 -10.16
N VAL A 164 13.50 8.23 -9.49
CA VAL A 164 13.71 8.19 -8.03
C VAL A 164 15.15 8.62 -7.76
N THR A 165 15.38 9.93 -7.66
CA THR A 165 16.73 10.51 -7.47
C THR A 165 17.14 10.63 -6.00
N ASP A 166 16.16 10.62 -5.09
CA ASP A 166 16.34 10.59 -3.63
C ASP A 166 15.72 9.31 -3.06
N LYS A 167 16.20 8.87 -1.89
CA LYS A 167 15.57 7.75 -1.18
C LYS A 167 14.13 8.11 -0.78
N LEU A 168 13.20 7.22 -1.07
CA LEU A 168 11.82 7.34 -0.61
C LEU A 168 11.67 6.53 0.68
N ILE A 169 11.28 7.19 1.78
CA ILE A 169 11.17 6.56 3.10
C ILE A 169 9.70 6.59 3.52
N CYS A 170 9.17 5.42 3.86
CA CYS A 170 7.79 5.28 4.32
C CYS A 170 7.65 5.92 5.70
N PRO A 171 6.70 6.84 5.91
CA PRO A 171 6.37 7.29 7.25
C PRO A 171 5.90 6.09 8.09
N LYS A 172 6.37 6.01 9.34
CA LYS A 172 6.03 4.91 10.24
C LYS A 172 4.56 4.96 10.62
N TRP A 173 3.90 3.80 10.59
CA TRP A 173 2.58 3.62 11.16
C TRP A 173 2.50 4.11 12.61
N ASN A 174 1.43 4.85 12.93
CA ASN A 174 1.23 5.47 14.25
C ASN A 174 -0.07 5.00 14.95
N ASP A 175 -0.53 3.79 14.66
CA ASP A 175 -1.82 3.22 15.13
C ASP A 175 -3.09 3.90 14.58
N THR A 176 -2.92 4.81 13.62
CA THR A 176 -4.03 5.50 12.96
C THR A 176 -3.85 5.63 11.44
N ILE A 177 -2.70 6.12 10.97
CA ILE A 177 -2.35 6.35 9.56
C ILE A 177 -0.86 6.02 9.30
N PHE A 178 -0.42 6.16 8.05
CA PHE A 178 0.92 5.87 7.51
C PHE A 178 1.21 4.38 7.28
N GLY A 179 2.49 4.01 7.13
CA GLY A 179 2.91 2.63 6.85
C GLY A 179 2.69 2.17 5.41
N VAL A 180 2.41 3.09 4.48
CA VAL A 180 2.15 2.78 3.06
C VAL A 180 2.84 3.79 2.15
N ILE A 181 3.57 3.34 1.12
CA ILE A 181 3.95 4.15 -0.04
C ILE A 181 3.16 3.65 -1.24
N ALA A 182 2.52 4.56 -1.97
CA ALA A 182 1.85 4.23 -3.23
C ALA A 182 1.99 5.37 -4.24
N PHE A 183 2.38 5.04 -5.48
CA PHE A 183 2.44 5.98 -6.59
C PHE A 183 2.26 5.24 -7.92
N SER A 184 1.93 6.00 -8.96
CA SER A 184 1.71 5.45 -10.30
C SER A 184 2.54 6.19 -11.37
N VAL A 185 3.08 5.45 -12.34
CA VAL A 185 3.91 5.95 -13.44
C VAL A 185 3.46 5.34 -14.76
N SER A 186 2.85 6.12 -15.64
CA SER A 186 2.21 5.59 -16.84
C SER A 186 3.15 5.14 -17.95
N ASP A 187 4.42 5.54 -17.91
CA ASP A 187 5.43 5.09 -18.85
C ASP A 187 6.64 4.48 -18.14
N THR A 188 7.66 5.27 -17.79
CA THR A 188 8.91 4.74 -17.22
C THR A 188 9.18 5.25 -15.80
N LEU A 189 9.34 4.32 -14.87
CA LEU A 189 9.96 4.55 -13.55
C LEU A 189 11.45 4.21 -13.63
N ARG A 190 12.35 5.18 -13.39
CA ARG A 190 13.79 4.94 -13.22
C ARG A 190 14.15 4.89 -11.75
N LEU A 191 14.55 3.72 -11.28
CA LEU A 191 14.91 3.48 -9.89
C LEU A 191 16.42 3.70 -9.67
N LYS A 192 16.81 4.98 -9.46
CA LYS A 192 18.21 5.39 -9.18
C LYS A 192 18.55 5.38 -7.70
N GLN A 193 17.57 5.52 -6.82
CA GLN A 193 17.66 5.41 -5.36
C GLN A 193 16.59 4.47 -4.81
N SER A 194 16.78 4.06 -3.55
CA SER A 194 15.94 3.04 -2.91
C SER A 194 14.59 3.55 -2.42
N ILE A 195 13.61 2.65 -2.35
CA ILE A 195 12.29 2.85 -1.74
C ILE A 195 12.21 1.93 -0.51
N ILE A 196 12.05 2.53 0.67
CA ILE A 196 12.28 1.87 1.95
C ILE A 196 11.04 2.01 2.84
N ALA A 197 10.45 0.88 3.21
CA ALA A 197 9.36 0.76 4.18
C ALA A 197 9.74 -0.10 5.40
N ASP A 198 11.04 -0.27 5.65
CA ASP A 198 11.57 -1.03 6.77
C ASP A 198 11.08 -0.47 8.12
N GLY A 199 10.54 -1.35 8.97
CA GLY A 199 10.04 -0.97 10.30
C GLY A 199 8.89 0.05 10.29
N ALA A 200 8.20 0.23 9.16
CA ALA A 200 7.09 1.17 9.01
C ALA A 200 5.70 0.56 9.25
N GLY A 201 5.64 -0.74 9.54
CA GLY A 201 4.45 -1.53 9.86
C GLY A 201 4.04 -1.46 11.34
N PHE A 202 3.36 -2.50 11.84
CA PHE A 202 2.85 -2.48 13.21
C PHE A 202 3.97 -2.44 14.24
N SER A 203 3.75 -1.67 15.31
CA SER A 203 4.74 -1.44 16.36
C SER A 203 5.00 -2.69 17.20
N GLY A 204 6.25 -2.89 17.60
CA GLY A 204 6.63 -3.94 18.54
C GLY A 204 6.19 -3.63 19.98
N GLY A 205 6.04 -4.68 20.79
CA GLY A 205 5.71 -4.58 22.21
C GLY A 205 6.80 -3.82 22.98
N LYS A 206 6.42 -3.03 23.97
CA LYS A 206 7.38 -2.31 24.83
C LYS A 206 7.78 -3.17 26.02
N SER A 207 9.09 -3.23 26.26
CA SER A 207 9.65 -3.79 27.49
C SER A 207 9.28 -2.88 28.65
N ILE A 208 8.89 -3.50 29.75
CA ILE A 208 8.59 -2.84 31.01
C ILE A 208 9.34 -3.62 32.08
N ASP A 209 10.08 -2.90 32.91
CA ASP A 209 10.86 -3.52 33.96
C ASP A 209 9.98 -3.82 35.18
N ALA A 210 10.12 -5.03 35.71
CA ALA A 210 9.50 -5.43 36.96
C ALA A 210 10.19 -4.75 38.13
N SER A 211 9.40 -4.22 39.08
CA SER A 211 9.95 -3.67 40.32
C SER A 211 10.40 -4.73 41.34
N THR A 212 10.11 -6.00 41.05
CA THR A 212 10.39 -7.15 41.91
C THR A 212 10.86 -8.33 41.09
N THR A 213 11.68 -9.19 41.70
CA THR A 213 12.06 -10.48 41.10
C THR A 213 10.87 -11.43 41.12
N PRO A 214 10.43 -11.95 39.96
CA PRO A 214 9.39 -12.97 39.91
C PRO A 214 9.80 -14.25 40.67
N GLN A 215 8.82 -14.94 41.24
CA GLN A 215 9.06 -16.15 42.04
C GLN A 215 8.66 -17.46 41.32
N GLU A 216 8.12 -17.36 40.11
CA GLU A 216 7.70 -18.52 39.32
C GLU A 216 7.64 -18.21 37.82
N HIS A 217 7.56 -19.27 37.01
CA HIS A 217 7.20 -19.17 35.60
C HIS A 217 5.70 -19.32 35.38
N LEU A 218 5.10 -18.37 34.66
CA LEU A 218 3.69 -18.41 34.26
C LEU A 218 3.50 -18.86 32.80
N ASP A 219 2.38 -19.52 32.51
CA ASP A 219 2.01 -20.00 31.17
C ASP A 219 0.79 -19.28 30.58
N ASP A 220 0.40 -18.15 31.17
CA ASP A 220 -0.78 -17.39 30.77
C ASP A 220 -0.66 -16.80 29.37
N TYR A 221 -1.69 -17.04 28.54
CA TYR A 221 -1.80 -16.53 27.18
C TYR A 221 -2.04 -15.01 27.14
N PHE A 222 -2.72 -14.47 28.15
CA PHE A 222 -3.09 -13.07 28.23
C PHE A 222 -3.18 -12.64 29.69
N GLY A 223 -3.04 -11.35 29.93
CA GLY A 223 -3.16 -10.73 31.24
C GLY A 223 -3.18 -9.21 31.12
N LEU A 224 -3.73 -8.56 32.15
CA LEU A 224 -3.54 -7.12 32.33
C LEU A 224 -2.05 -6.81 32.42
N GLU A 225 -1.68 -5.60 31.99
CA GLU A 225 -0.31 -5.11 32.09
C GLU A 225 0.14 -5.11 33.56
N ASP A 226 1.01 -6.06 33.88
CA ASP A 226 1.62 -6.26 35.19
C ASP A 226 3.07 -6.66 34.90
N SER A 227 3.99 -5.71 35.05
CA SER A 227 5.40 -5.94 34.71
C SER A 227 6.07 -6.99 35.59
N SER A 228 5.48 -7.35 36.75
CA SER A 228 5.99 -8.46 37.57
C SER A 228 5.67 -9.85 36.99
N LYS A 229 4.82 -9.92 35.97
CA LYS A 229 4.32 -11.16 35.37
C LYS A 229 4.53 -11.23 33.87
N TYR A 230 4.33 -10.13 33.16
CA TYR A 230 4.13 -10.16 31.71
C TYR A 230 4.81 -9.01 31.00
N ALA A 231 5.47 -9.31 29.89
CA ALA A 231 5.84 -8.33 28.89
C ALA A 231 4.71 -8.09 27.88
N LEU A 232 4.77 -6.94 27.21
CA LEU A 232 3.78 -6.54 26.21
C LEU A 232 3.95 -7.28 24.88
N LYS A 233 2.80 -7.57 24.26
CA LYS A 233 2.69 -8.11 22.90
C LYS A 233 2.95 -7.01 21.86
N GLY A 234 3.34 -7.40 20.65
CA GLY A 234 3.38 -6.50 19.50
C GLY A 234 1.99 -6.15 18.98
N ASN A 235 1.88 -5.17 18.08
CA ASN A 235 0.63 -4.86 17.38
C ASN A 235 0.48 -5.64 16.08
N GLY A 236 -0.77 -5.86 15.67
CA GLY A 236 -1.10 -6.56 14.42
C GLY A 236 -2.45 -6.14 13.83
N ILE A 237 -2.96 -6.96 12.92
CA ILE A 237 -4.20 -6.72 12.15
C ILE A 237 -5.49 -6.87 12.98
N SER A 238 -5.41 -7.48 14.16
CA SER A 238 -6.55 -7.57 15.08
C SER A 238 -6.45 -6.45 16.13
N ASN A 239 -7.60 -5.96 16.57
CA ASN A 239 -7.66 -5.13 17.77
C ASN A 239 -7.66 -6.05 18.99
N TYR A 240 -6.95 -5.66 20.05
CA TYR A 240 -7.11 -6.32 21.33
C TYR A 240 -8.56 -6.19 21.82
N LEU A 241 -9.13 -7.28 22.32
CA LEU A 241 -10.48 -7.30 22.89
C LEU A 241 -10.60 -6.34 24.08
N GLY A 242 -9.52 -6.20 24.87
CA GLY A 242 -9.44 -5.33 26.04
C GLY A 242 -8.00 -5.10 26.49
N ALA A 243 -7.82 -4.37 27.59
CA ALA A 243 -6.49 -4.10 28.15
C ALA A 243 -5.79 -5.38 28.65
N GLU A 244 -6.58 -6.36 29.07
CA GLU A 244 -6.15 -7.69 29.53
C GLU A 244 -5.58 -8.59 28.43
N HIS A 245 -5.67 -8.17 27.16
CA HIS A 245 -5.12 -8.92 26.03
C HIS A 245 -3.82 -8.33 25.48
N ARG A 246 -3.26 -7.30 26.14
CA ARG A 246 -2.06 -6.58 25.66
C ARG A 246 -0.74 -7.18 26.12
N ALA A 247 -0.75 -8.02 27.15
CA ALA A 247 0.45 -8.61 27.74
C ALA A 247 0.40 -10.15 27.74
N ALA A 248 1.52 -10.76 28.12
CA ALA A 248 1.75 -12.20 28.26
C ALA A 248 2.04 -12.93 26.93
N ARG A 249 2.15 -14.25 26.98
CA ARG A 249 2.77 -15.04 25.90
C ARG A 249 1.98 -15.25 24.61
N GLY A 250 0.66 -15.15 24.65
CA GLY A 250 -0.17 -15.46 23.49
C GLY A 250 0.06 -14.48 22.34
N ALA A 251 0.31 -14.97 21.13
CA ALA A 251 0.27 -14.13 19.93
C ALA A 251 -1.18 -13.65 19.67
N VAL A 252 -1.35 -12.54 18.95
CA VAL A 252 -2.67 -12.04 18.53
C VAL A 252 -2.62 -11.70 17.05
N ALA A 253 -3.29 -12.51 16.22
CA ALA A 253 -3.14 -12.50 14.78
C ALA A 253 -1.65 -12.52 14.38
N ASN A 254 -1.21 -11.59 13.54
CA ASN A 254 0.17 -11.52 13.09
C ASN A 254 1.13 -10.84 14.09
N ALA A 255 0.66 -10.45 15.28
CA ALA A 255 1.51 -9.90 16.32
C ALA A 255 2.16 -10.97 17.21
N GLY A 256 3.43 -10.78 17.53
CA GLY A 256 4.16 -11.64 18.47
C GLY A 256 3.69 -11.43 19.92
N GLY A 257 3.58 -12.52 20.67
CA GLY A 257 3.31 -12.50 22.10
C GLY A 257 4.52 -12.02 22.91
N GLY A 258 4.28 -11.38 24.06
CA GLY A 258 5.36 -10.99 24.98
C GLY A 258 5.99 -12.20 25.69
N GLY A 259 7.07 -12.01 26.43
CA GLY A 259 7.55 -12.99 27.39
C GLY A 259 6.73 -13.00 28.67
N ASN A 260 6.46 -14.17 29.25
CA ASN A 260 6.05 -14.25 30.65
C ASN A 260 7.27 -14.24 31.58
N ASN A 261 7.02 -13.98 32.85
CA ASN A 261 8.00 -14.20 33.89
C ASN A 261 8.45 -15.68 33.98
N HIS A 262 9.60 -15.97 34.59
CA HIS A 262 10.71 -15.07 34.88
C HIS A 262 11.62 -14.96 33.64
N ASN A 263 11.68 -13.78 33.01
CA ASN A 263 12.63 -13.43 31.93
C ASN A 263 12.55 -14.28 30.64
N ALA A 264 11.34 -14.67 30.23
CA ALA A 264 11.15 -15.32 28.94
C ALA A 264 11.26 -14.32 27.77
N GLY A 265 11.60 -14.84 26.60
CA GLY A 265 11.75 -14.04 25.37
C GLY A 265 10.41 -13.78 24.68
N GLY A 266 10.35 -12.66 23.96
CA GLY A 266 9.20 -12.30 23.13
C GLY A 266 9.15 -13.08 21.81
N GLY A 267 7.94 -13.38 21.32
CA GLY A 267 7.72 -13.99 20.01
C GLY A 267 7.89 -12.99 18.87
N GLY A 268 8.34 -13.45 17.71
CA GLY A 268 8.46 -12.64 16.50
C GLY A 268 7.11 -12.25 15.91
N GLY A 269 7.04 -11.10 15.24
CA GLY A 269 5.87 -10.70 14.44
C GLY A 269 5.81 -11.47 13.12
N ALA A 270 4.67 -11.42 12.44
CA ALA A 270 4.40 -12.21 11.23
C ALA A 270 3.79 -11.40 10.08
N ASN A 271 3.82 -11.98 8.89
CA ASN A 271 3.04 -11.56 7.72
C ASN A 271 2.86 -12.80 6.81
N GLY A 272 3.40 -12.83 5.58
CA GLY A 272 3.33 -14.02 4.73
C GLY A 272 3.96 -15.27 5.37
N GLY A 273 4.96 -15.08 6.22
CA GLY A 273 5.55 -16.10 7.07
C GLY A 273 5.12 -15.94 8.54
N CYS A 274 5.02 -17.07 9.23
CA CYS A 274 4.85 -17.14 10.68
C CYS A 274 6.03 -16.48 11.43
N GLY A 275 5.75 -15.91 12.60
CA GLY A 275 6.79 -15.49 13.54
C GLY A 275 7.33 -16.68 14.34
N GLY A 276 8.59 -16.59 14.74
CA GLY A 276 9.26 -17.55 15.60
C GLY A 276 8.87 -17.37 17.07
N LYS A 277 8.99 -18.44 17.86
CA LYS A 277 8.77 -18.37 19.31
C LYS A 277 9.96 -17.70 19.99
N GLY A 278 9.71 -17.00 21.10
CA GLY A 278 10.75 -16.55 22.02
C GLY A 278 11.38 -17.72 22.78
N GLY A 279 12.41 -17.46 23.56
CA GLY A 279 13.12 -18.43 24.38
C GLY A 279 12.49 -18.63 25.74
N PHE A 280 12.91 -19.71 26.41
CA PHE A 280 12.43 -20.09 27.73
C PHE A 280 12.83 -19.07 28.81
N GLY A 281 12.12 -19.05 29.94
CA GLY A 281 12.49 -18.22 31.08
C GLY A 281 13.82 -18.62 31.73
N TRP A 282 14.27 -17.79 32.68
CA TRP A 282 15.52 -17.96 33.43
C TRP A 282 15.70 -19.39 33.95
N ASP A 283 16.88 -19.95 33.77
CA ASP A 283 17.09 -21.38 33.98
C ASP A 283 17.20 -21.81 35.44
N LEU A 284 17.52 -20.90 36.36
CA LEU A 284 17.70 -21.18 37.79
C LEU A 284 16.41 -21.11 38.61
N MET A 285 15.32 -20.57 38.04
CA MET A 285 14.01 -20.58 38.69
C MET A 285 13.34 -21.96 38.53
N LEU A 286 13.03 -22.59 39.67
CA LEU A 286 12.51 -23.96 39.71
C LEU A 286 10.99 -24.06 39.83
N GLN A 287 10.29 -22.99 40.19
CA GLN A 287 8.83 -22.96 40.34
C GLN A 287 8.17 -22.64 38.98
N GLY A 288 7.16 -23.42 38.62
CA GLY A 288 6.50 -23.34 37.31
C GLY A 288 7.30 -24.03 36.19
N ASN A 289 6.88 -23.82 34.94
CA ASN A 289 7.52 -24.43 33.77
C ASN A 289 8.05 -23.37 32.79
N LYS A 290 9.37 -23.15 32.81
CA LYS A 290 10.05 -22.19 31.93
C LYS A 290 9.86 -22.42 30.43
N ASN A 291 9.55 -23.64 30.02
CA ASN A 291 9.31 -23.94 28.61
C ASN A 291 7.94 -23.41 28.14
N LEU A 292 7.05 -23.09 29.08
CA LEU A 292 5.72 -22.55 28.80
C LEU A 292 5.63 -21.05 29.02
N SER A 293 6.70 -20.37 29.43
CA SER A 293 6.71 -18.91 29.60
C SER A 293 7.07 -18.13 28.33
N GLN A 294 7.62 -18.81 27.32
CA GLN A 294 8.07 -18.17 26.08
C GLN A 294 6.94 -17.53 25.28
N GLY A 295 7.20 -16.36 24.70
CA GLY A 295 6.30 -15.68 23.79
C GLY A 295 6.04 -16.50 22.52
N ILE A 296 4.78 -16.59 22.12
CA ILE A 296 4.34 -17.27 20.91
C ILE A 296 4.54 -16.33 19.72
N GLY A 297 5.10 -16.84 18.62
CA GLY A 297 5.26 -16.07 17.39
C GLY A 297 3.92 -15.76 16.72
N GLY A 298 3.85 -14.62 16.02
CA GLY A 298 2.69 -14.21 15.26
C GLY A 298 2.27 -15.25 14.22
N TYR A 299 0.98 -15.30 13.93
CA TYR A 299 0.43 -16.19 12.91
C TYR A 299 0.58 -15.57 11.51
N ALA A 300 0.92 -16.40 10.53
CA ALA A 300 0.99 -15.95 9.13
C ALA A 300 -0.39 -15.44 8.67
N THR A 301 -0.38 -14.37 7.87
CA THR A 301 -1.58 -13.83 7.23
C THR A 301 -1.87 -14.58 5.93
N ASP A 302 -3.14 -14.60 5.53
CA ASP A 302 -3.61 -15.18 4.28
C ASP A 302 -4.01 -14.06 3.32
N ASN A 303 -3.47 -14.09 2.11
CA ASN A 303 -3.74 -13.12 1.06
C ASN A 303 -4.95 -13.49 0.18
N SER A 304 -5.74 -14.50 0.56
CA SER A 304 -6.99 -14.86 -0.12
C SER A 304 -7.94 -13.66 -0.24
N GLY A 305 -8.69 -13.62 -1.34
CA GLY A 305 -9.50 -12.44 -1.69
C GLY A 305 -8.66 -11.20 -2.04
N ASN A 306 -7.38 -11.38 -2.35
CA ASN A 306 -6.45 -10.31 -2.70
C ASN A 306 -6.41 -9.24 -1.59
N LYS A 307 -6.13 -9.69 -0.37
CA LYS A 307 -5.89 -8.86 0.82
C LYS A 307 -4.39 -8.70 1.04
N ILE A 308 -3.97 -7.55 1.57
CA ILE A 308 -2.57 -7.27 1.89
C ILE A 308 -2.44 -6.67 3.29
N PHE A 309 -1.29 -6.89 3.94
CA PHE A 309 -1.09 -6.49 5.34
C PHE A 309 0.30 -5.90 5.55
N MET A 310 0.44 -5.06 6.58
CA MET A 310 1.75 -4.70 7.12
C MET A 310 2.31 -5.88 7.94
N GLY A 311 3.63 -5.88 8.14
CA GLY A 311 4.28 -6.76 9.09
C GLY A 311 3.79 -6.50 10.51
N GLY A 312 3.52 -7.57 11.26
CA GLY A 312 3.19 -7.50 12.68
C GLY A 312 4.42 -7.15 13.52
N GLY A 313 4.20 -6.48 14.65
CA GLY A 313 5.26 -6.21 15.63
C GLY A 313 5.63 -7.48 16.41
N GLY A 314 6.90 -7.60 16.77
CA GLY A 314 7.35 -8.61 17.73
C GLY A 314 6.93 -8.28 19.16
N GLY A 315 6.84 -9.27 20.02
CA GLY A 315 6.62 -9.08 21.46
C GLY A 315 7.90 -8.69 22.20
N ALA A 316 7.75 -7.99 23.32
CA ALA A 316 8.87 -7.69 24.21
C ALA A 316 9.28 -8.91 25.04
N GLY A 317 10.54 -8.94 25.49
CA GLY A 317 10.98 -9.89 26.50
C GLY A 317 10.62 -9.40 27.91
N HIS A 318 10.44 -10.33 28.85
CA HIS A 318 10.20 -9.99 30.25
C HIS A 318 11.48 -9.47 30.91
N SER A 319 11.37 -8.45 31.77
CA SER A 319 12.51 -7.77 32.39
C SER A 319 12.29 -7.57 33.88
N ASN A 320 13.31 -7.80 34.71
CA ASN A 320 13.38 -7.39 36.10
C ASN A 320 14.79 -6.93 36.54
N GLU A 321 15.74 -6.85 35.60
CA GLU A 321 17.08 -6.27 35.80
C GLU A 321 17.33 -5.02 34.91
N GLY A 322 16.28 -4.45 34.31
CA GLY A 322 16.34 -3.21 33.54
C GLY A 322 16.98 -3.34 32.15
N SER A 323 17.18 -4.57 31.65
CA SER A 323 17.92 -4.81 30.41
C SER A 323 17.13 -5.53 29.32
N GLY A 324 15.92 -5.99 29.62
CA GLY A 324 15.03 -6.62 28.63
C GLY A 324 14.63 -5.65 27.52
N THR A 325 14.38 -6.18 26.31
CA THR A 325 14.22 -5.35 25.12
C THR A 325 12.80 -5.34 24.56
N ASN A 326 12.46 -4.22 23.92
CA ASN A 326 11.26 -4.12 23.08
C ASN A 326 11.28 -5.16 21.96
N GLY A 327 10.10 -5.51 21.46
CA GLY A 327 9.97 -6.20 20.18
C GLY A 327 10.25 -5.25 19.00
N GLY A 328 10.57 -5.84 17.84
CA GLY A 328 10.82 -5.10 16.60
C GLY A 328 9.51 -4.66 15.92
N ASP A 329 9.53 -3.47 15.30
CA ASP A 329 8.44 -2.99 14.44
C ASP A 329 8.42 -3.79 13.12
N GLY A 330 7.23 -4.12 12.61
CA GLY A 330 7.08 -4.80 11.31
C GLY A 330 7.34 -3.90 10.10
N GLY A 331 7.44 -4.47 8.90
CA GLY A 331 7.59 -3.74 7.64
C GLY A 331 6.29 -3.12 7.13
N GLY A 332 6.37 -2.01 6.40
CA GLY A 332 5.22 -1.31 5.81
C GLY A 332 4.71 -1.93 4.51
N ILE A 333 3.95 -1.16 3.74
CA ILE A 333 3.43 -1.54 2.43
C ILE A 333 4.02 -0.63 1.35
N ILE A 334 4.45 -1.21 0.23
CA ILE A 334 4.86 -0.47 -0.97
C ILE A 334 4.01 -0.97 -2.14
N ILE A 335 3.33 -0.06 -2.83
CA ILE A 335 2.55 -0.36 -4.05
C ILE A 335 3.08 0.50 -5.19
N ILE A 336 3.55 -0.14 -6.25
CA ILE A 336 4.09 0.54 -7.44
C ILE A 336 3.29 0.11 -8.65
N ASP A 337 2.60 1.06 -9.26
CA ASP A 337 1.88 0.88 -10.52
C ASP A 337 2.66 1.58 -11.64
N ALA A 338 3.48 0.85 -12.38
CA ALA A 338 4.36 1.42 -13.39
C ALA A 338 4.43 0.56 -14.64
N LYS A 339 4.23 1.12 -15.83
CA LYS A 339 4.29 0.35 -17.09
C LYS A 339 5.65 -0.35 -17.26
N VAL A 340 6.76 0.39 -17.13
CA VAL A 340 8.12 -0.15 -17.15
C VAL A 340 8.91 0.37 -15.95
N ILE A 341 9.66 -0.53 -15.30
CA ILE A 341 10.62 -0.18 -14.25
C ILE A 341 12.03 -0.40 -14.80
N VAL A 342 12.86 0.64 -14.80
CA VAL A 342 14.28 0.57 -15.17
C VAL A 342 15.12 0.72 -13.91
N VAL A 343 15.94 -0.27 -13.60
CA VAL A 343 16.76 -0.28 -12.38
C VAL A 343 18.15 0.26 -12.67
N GLU A 344 18.50 1.38 -12.02
CA GLU A 344 19.77 2.09 -12.20
C GLU A 344 20.53 2.24 -10.87
N GLY A 345 20.27 1.35 -9.90
CA GLY A 345 21.01 1.26 -8.64
C GLY A 345 20.15 1.25 -7.37
N GLY A 346 18.85 1.53 -7.46
CA GLY A 346 17.97 1.49 -6.30
C GLY A 346 17.46 0.09 -5.96
N GLN A 347 17.15 -0.10 -4.67
CA GLN A 347 16.53 -1.31 -4.10
C GLN A 347 15.15 -0.97 -3.53
N ILE A 348 14.29 -1.97 -3.40
CA ILE A 348 13.00 -1.83 -2.72
C ILE A 348 13.01 -2.73 -1.48
N SER A 349 12.75 -2.17 -0.29
CA SER A 349 12.74 -2.94 0.96
C SER A 349 11.53 -2.63 1.84
N SER A 350 10.99 -3.67 2.47
CA SER A 350 9.95 -3.57 3.50
C SER A 350 10.22 -4.56 4.64
N ASN A 351 11.42 -4.52 5.18
CA ASN A 351 11.90 -5.47 6.17
C ASN A 351 11.32 -5.21 7.57
N GLY A 352 11.20 -6.29 8.35
CA GLY A 352 10.94 -6.20 9.77
C GLY A 352 12.18 -5.76 10.55
N THR A 353 11.98 -5.05 11.67
CA THR A 353 13.09 -4.54 12.50
C THR A 353 13.70 -5.66 13.33
N SER A 354 15.03 -5.78 13.30
CA SER A 354 15.77 -6.69 14.18
C SER A 354 15.95 -6.09 15.58
N VAL A 355 15.98 -6.94 16.59
CA VAL A 355 16.08 -6.53 18.00
C VAL A 355 17.52 -6.67 18.49
N LYS A 356 17.98 -5.68 19.27
CA LYS A 356 19.30 -5.71 19.91
C LYS A 356 19.38 -6.80 20.98
N ASN A 357 20.58 -7.25 21.30
CA ASN A 357 20.79 -8.20 22.39
C ASN A 357 20.53 -7.54 23.76
N ALA A 358 20.07 -8.36 24.70
CA ALA A 358 19.97 -8.05 26.12
C ALA A 358 21.16 -8.70 26.87
N PRO A 359 21.85 -8.01 27.78
CA PRO A 359 22.87 -8.65 28.62
C PRO A 359 22.24 -9.62 29.63
N TYR A 360 21.22 -9.15 30.35
CA TYR A 360 20.36 -9.93 31.24
C TYR A 360 18.92 -9.88 30.69
N ASP A 361 17.96 -10.52 31.37
CA ASP A 361 16.54 -10.49 31.03
C ASP A 361 16.15 -11.14 29.70
N GLY A 362 14.83 -11.22 29.47
CA GLY A 362 14.26 -11.66 28.20
C GLY A 362 14.49 -10.65 27.08
N ALA A 363 14.86 -11.14 25.90
CA ALA A 363 14.97 -10.33 24.70
C ALA A 363 13.68 -10.37 23.87
N GLY A 364 13.41 -9.27 23.16
CA GLY A 364 12.25 -9.09 22.30
C GLY A 364 12.38 -9.80 20.95
N GLY A 365 11.24 -10.20 20.39
CA GLY A 365 11.15 -10.83 19.08
C GLY A 365 11.27 -9.84 17.92
N GLY A 366 11.77 -10.30 16.78
CA GLY A 366 11.90 -9.49 15.57
C GLY A 366 10.54 -9.13 14.95
N GLY A 367 10.47 -7.99 14.25
CA GLY A 367 9.26 -7.60 13.51
C GLY A 367 9.06 -8.45 12.25
N GLY A 368 7.81 -8.65 11.82
CA GLY A 368 7.51 -9.33 10.57
C GLY A 368 7.83 -8.47 9.33
N GLY A 369 8.18 -9.10 8.21
CA GLY A 369 8.34 -8.43 6.92
C GLY A 369 7.02 -7.82 6.42
N GLY A 370 7.10 -6.76 5.65
CA GLY A 370 5.96 -6.02 5.10
C GLY A 370 5.46 -6.58 3.78
N THR A 371 4.76 -5.74 3.00
CA THR A 371 4.23 -6.14 1.69
C THR A 371 4.74 -5.22 0.58
N VAL A 372 5.16 -5.80 -0.55
CA VAL A 372 5.56 -5.06 -1.75
C VAL A 372 4.75 -5.58 -2.94
N ILE A 373 3.97 -4.72 -3.59
CA ILE A 373 3.12 -5.05 -4.75
C ILE A 373 3.58 -4.27 -5.98
N PHE A 374 3.77 -4.99 -7.08
CA PHE A 374 4.08 -4.43 -8.38
C PHE A 374 2.95 -4.69 -9.37
N LYS A 375 2.44 -3.62 -9.95
CA LYS A 375 1.67 -3.68 -11.19
C LYS A 375 2.54 -3.13 -12.32
N THR A 376 3.09 -4.02 -13.13
CA THR A 376 4.03 -3.65 -14.18
C THR A 376 4.01 -4.61 -15.36
N LYS A 377 4.36 -4.13 -16.56
CA LYS A 377 4.53 -4.98 -17.74
C LYS A 377 5.95 -5.52 -17.85
N ASN A 378 6.95 -4.74 -17.44
CA ASN A 378 8.35 -5.12 -17.63
C ASN A 378 9.29 -4.47 -16.62
N ILE A 379 10.33 -5.20 -16.25
CA ILE A 379 11.43 -4.73 -15.41
C ILE A 379 12.72 -4.89 -16.21
N VAL A 380 13.45 -3.79 -16.38
CA VAL A 380 14.72 -3.72 -17.11
C VAL A 380 15.85 -3.53 -16.11
N GLY A 381 16.83 -4.45 -16.12
CA GLY A 381 17.93 -4.47 -15.17
C GLY A 381 17.70 -5.46 -14.01
N ASN A 382 18.57 -5.41 -13.01
CA ASN A 382 18.53 -6.31 -11.87
C ASN A 382 17.85 -5.63 -10.66
N LEU A 383 16.61 -5.98 -10.38
CA LEU A 383 15.87 -5.45 -9.22
C LEU A 383 16.09 -6.35 -8.00
N SER A 384 16.54 -5.77 -6.88
CA SER A 384 16.51 -6.42 -5.58
C SER A 384 15.28 -5.96 -4.80
N ILE A 385 14.50 -6.92 -4.29
CA ILE A 385 13.34 -6.66 -3.43
C ILE A 385 13.52 -7.45 -2.14
N GLU A 386 13.40 -6.75 -1.02
CA GLU A 386 13.49 -7.35 0.31
C GLU A 386 12.19 -7.15 1.09
N SER A 387 11.75 -8.22 1.74
CA SER A 387 10.67 -8.20 2.72
C SER A 387 10.91 -9.30 3.74
N TYR A 388 12.12 -9.38 4.29
CA TYR A 388 12.46 -10.40 5.27
C TYR A 388 12.06 -9.97 6.70
N GLY A 389 11.86 -10.96 7.57
CA GLY A 389 11.57 -10.72 8.99
C GLY A 389 12.82 -10.30 9.77
N GLY A 390 12.66 -9.45 10.77
CA GLY A 390 13.76 -9.04 11.64
C GLY A 390 14.24 -10.18 12.54
N SER A 391 15.53 -10.18 12.91
CA SER A 391 16.05 -11.17 13.87
C SER A 391 15.62 -10.81 15.31
N GLY A 392 15.35 -11.83 16.13
CA GLY A 392 15.11 -11.67 17.56
C GLY A 392 16.40 -11.34 18.32
N GLY A 393 16.28 -10.66 19.46
CA GLY A 393 17.44 -10.32 20.27
C GLY A 393 18.03 -11.54 20.97
N GLY A 394 19.35 -11.63 21.09
CA GLY A 394 20.01 -12.61 21.93
C GLY A 394 20.10 -12.19 23.40
N VAL A 395 20.41 -13.13 24.28
CA VAL A 395 20.81 -12.86 25.68
C VAL A 395 22.28 -13.21 25.82
N THR A 396 23.11 -12.35 26.41
CA THR A 396 24.58 -12.53 26.38
C THR A 396 25.23 -12.95 27.71
N VAL A 397 24.59 -12.72 28.86
CA VAL A 397 25.18 -13.03 30.19
C VAL A 397 24.39 -14.12 30.93
N HIS A 398 23.12 -13.85 31.26
CA HIS A 398 22.23 -14.83 31.88
C HIS A 398 21.66 -15.81 30.87
N ARG A 399 21.20 -16.96 31.36
CA ARG A 399 20.44 -17.90 30.53
C ARG A 399 18.96 -17.58 30.61
N ASP A 400 18.62 -16.41 30.12
CA ASP A 400 17.25 -15.92 29.94
C ASP A 400 16.78 -16.18 28.51
N GLY A 401 15.52 -15.83 28.23
CA GLY A 401 14.86 -16.13 26.97
C GLY A 401 15.27 -15.18 25.83
N PRO A 402 16.02 -15.64 24.80
CA PRO A 402 16.22 -14.87 23.57
C PRO A 402 14.91 -14.64 22.81
N GLY A 403 14.86 -13.63 21.95
CA GLY A 403 13.69 -13.33 21.13
C GLY A 403 13.51 -14.27 19.93
N GLY A 404 12.28 -14.49 19.51
CA GLY A 404 11.95 -15.21 18.28
C GLY A 404 12.19 -14.38 17.01
N GLY A 405 12.54 -15.03 15.90
CA GLY A 405 12.69 -14.36 14.61
C GLY A 405 11.36 -13.90 14.03
N GLY A 406 11.31 -12.75 13.36
CA GLY A 406 10.12 -12.30 12.64
C GLY A 406 9.86 -13.13 11.38
N GLY A 407 8.61 -13.29 10.97
CA GLY A 407 8.24 -13.97 9.73
C GLY A 407 8.52 -13.10 8.50
N GLY A 408 8.81 -13.73 7.37
CA GLY A 408 8.95 -13.04 6.08
C GLY A 408 7.64 -12.41 5.60
N GLY A 409 7.75 -11.43 4.70
CA GLY A 409 6.66 -10.64 4.17
C GLY A 409 6.02 -11.19 2.90
N VAL A 410 5.32 -10.33 2.19
CA VAL A 410 4.63 -10.65 0.93
C VAL A 410 5.27 -9.85 -0.21
N ILE A 411 5.60 -10.52 -1.31
CA ILE A 411 6.02 -9.85 -2.55
C ILE A 411 5.10 -10.28 -3.69
N GLY A 412 4.40 -9.33 -4.29
CA GLY A 412 3.34 -9.58 -5.26
C GLY A 412 3.59 -8.94 -6.63
N PHE A 413 3.27 -9.67 -7.69
CA PHE A 413 3.32 -9.19 -9.07
C PHE A 413 1.97 -9.33 -9.75
N SER A 414 1.60 -8.36 -10.58
CA SER A 414 0.42 -8.46 -11.45
C SER A 414 0.61 -9.43 -12.61
N LEU A 415 1.87 -9.76 -12.93
CA LEU A 415 2.22 -10.70 -13.99
C LEU A 415 1.97 -12.14 -13.53
N PRO A 416 1.73 -13.08 -14.46
CA PRO A 416 1.46 -14.49 -14.14
C PRO A 416 2.67 -15.21 -13.53
N GLU A 417 3.86 -14.69 -13.77
CA GLU A 417 5.13 -15.22 -13.26
C GLU A 417 6.00 -14.10 -12.70
N LYS A 418 6.96 -14.47 -11.84
CA LYS A 418 7.99 -13.56 -11.35
C LYS A 418 8.81 -13.01 -12.54
N PRO A 419 8.97 -11.69 -12.69
CA PRO A 419 9.76 -11.13 -13.78
C PRO A 419 11.22 -11.60 -13.78
N THR A 420 11.81 -11.64 -14.98
CA THR A 420 13.26 -11.89 -15.17
C THR A 420 14.07 -10.73 -14.58
N GLY A 421 15.27 -11.01 -14.07
CA GLY A 421 16.13 -9.99 -13.45
C GLY A 421 15.72 -9.54 -12.05
N VAL A 422 14.66 -10.13 -11.48
CA VAL A 422 14.21 -9.83 -10.11
C VAL A 422 14.77 -10.84 -9.11
N ASN A 423 15.51 -10.35 -8.13
CA ASN A 423 16.01 -11.09 -6.97
C ASN A 423 15.15 -10.76 -5.75
N LEU A 424 14.68 -11.80 -5.05
CA LEU A 424 13.77 -11.67 -3.92
C LEU A 424 14.42 -12.21 -2.65
N ASP A 425 14.38 -11.45 -1.56
CA ASP A 425 14.63 -11.94 -0.21
C ASP A 425 13.40 -11.71 0.67
N TYR A 426 12.71 -12.79 1.00
CA TYR A 426 11.51 -12.81 1.83
C TYR A 426 11.65 -13.84 2.95
N ARG A 427 12.88 -14.10 3.41
CA ARG A 427 13.14 -15.07 4.46
C ARG A 427 12.55 -14.63 5.81
N GLY A 428 12.35 -15.59 6.70
CA GLY A 428 12.16 -15.28 8.12
C GLY A 428 13.47 -14.78 8.73
N GLY A 429 13.36 -13.98 9.78
CA GLY A 429 14.48 -13.58 10.63
C GLY A 429 14.92 -14.71 11.54
N TYR A 430 16.16 -14.64 12.00
CA TYR A 430 16.71 -15.63 12.93
C TYR A 430 16.19 -15.39 14.34
N GLY A 431 15.98 -16.48 15.09
CA GLY A 431 15.87 -16.42 16.54
C GLY A 431 17.19 -15.91 17.13
N GLY A 432 17.10 -15.20 18.25
CA GLY A 432 18.28 -14.81 19.01
C GLY A 432 19.06 -16.03 19.50
N LYS A 433 20.16 -15.82 20.22
CA LYS A 433 20.90 -16.90 20.89
C LYS A 433 21.06 -16.59 22.37
N SER A 434 21.19 -17.62 23.20
CA SER A 434 21.53 -17.46 24.61
C SER A 434 23.05 -17.59 24.79
N ARG A 435 23.60 -16.84 25.75
CA ARG A 435 24.98 -16.87 26.28
C ARG A 435 26.07 -17.24 25.27
N THR A 436 26.41 -18.52 25.21
CA THR A 436 27.50 -19.11 24.42
C THR A 436 27.08 -19.43 22.99
N LEU A 437 26.11 -18.67 22.47
CA LEU A 437 25.49 -18.81 21.16
C LEU A 437 24.63 -20.08 21.03
N GLU A 438 24.08 -20.59 22.13
CA GLU A 438 23.21 -21.77 22.13
C GLU A 438 21.72 -21.45 21.88
N ASP A 439 20.99 -22.48 21.48
CA ASP A 439 19.52 -22.46 21.46
C ASP A 439 18.95 -22.67 22.85
N TYR A 440 17.89 -21.92 23.16
CA TYR A 440 17.17 -21.93 24.43
C TYR A 440 15.66 -21.72 24.23
N GLY A 441 15.08 -22.50 23.32
CA GLY A 441 13.63 -22.57 23.07
C GLY A 441 13.09 -21.62 22.00
N GLN A 442 13.87 -20.62 21.59
CA GLN A 442 13.55 -19.71 20.50
C GLN A 442 13.61 -20.40 19.15
N THR A 443 12.87 -19.86 18.18
CA THR A 443 12.89 -20.35 16.79
C THR A 443 13.04 -19.20 15.81
N ASP A 444 13.53 -19.53 14.62
CA ASP A 444 13.48 -18.64 13.46
C ASP A 444 12.03 -18.39 13.02
N GLY A 445 11.81 -17.30 12.28
CA GLY A 445 10.56 -17.06 11.58
C GLY A 445 10.44 -17.92 10.31
N CYS A 446 9.22 -18.16 9.85
CA CYS A 446 8.98 -18.77 8.55
C CYS A 446 9.34 -17.80 7.41
N SER A 447 9.70 -18.33 6.25
CA SER A 447 9.76 -17.53 5.02
C SER A 447 8.38 -17.01 4.62
N GLY A 448 8.37 -15.85 3.96
CA GLY A 448 7.21 -15.19 3.40
C GLY A 448 6.68 -15.85 2.13
N VAL A 449 5.80 -15.13 1.43
CA VAL A 449 5.12 -15.63 0.22
C VAL A 449 5.34 -14.72 -0.97
N VAL A 450 5.42 -15.34 -2.15
CA VAL A 450 5.45 -14.64 -3.44
C VAL A 450 4.12 -14.89 -4.14
N LEU A 451 3.48 -13.82 -4.59
CA LEU A 451 2.18 -13.86 -5.25
C LEU A 451 2.32 -13.39 -6.71
N THR A 452 1.59 -14.04 -7.61
CA THR A 452 1.46 -13.65 -9.02
C THR A 452 -0.01 -13.43 -9.36
N ASN A 453 -0.29 -12.79 -10.50
CA ASN A 453 -1.65 -12.40 -10.90
C ASN A 453 -2.38 -11.55 -9.84
N ILE A 454 -1.65 -10.72 -9.08
CA ILE A 454 -2.29 -9.73 -8.21
C ILE A 454 -2.95 -8.65 -9.06
N ASP A 455 -4.25 -8.51 -8.90
CA ASP A 455 -4.97 -7.33 -9.38
C ASP A 455 -4.87 -6.21 -8.32
N ILE A 456 -4.78 -4.96 -8.75
CA ILE A 456 -5.00 -3.82 -7.83
C ILE A 456 -6.41 -3.32 -8.12
N PRO A 457 -7.39 -3.51 -7.23
CA PRO A 457 -8.78 -3.18 -7.55
C PRO A 457 -8.99 -1.68 -7.73
N GLY A 458 -10.03 -1.32 -8.48
CA GLY A 458 -10.51 0.05 -8.60
C GLY A 458 -9.87 0.82 -9.75
N ASP A 459 -9.38 2.04 -9.49
CA ASP A 459 -8.86 2.94 -10.54
C ASP A 459 -7.50 2.52 -11.11
N ASN A 460 -7.57 1.79 -12.23
CA ASN A 460 -6.47 1.21 -12.97
C ASN A 460 -6.12 1.94 -14.28
N THR A 461 -6.62 3.17 -14.45
CA THR A 461 -6.54 3.99 -15.67
C THR A 461 -5.14 4.15 -16.28
N ILE A 462 -4.08 3.97 -15.48
CA ILE A 462 -2.69 4.09 -15.93
C ILE A 462 -2.21 2.90 -16.78
N LEU A 463 -2.79 1.71 -16.63
CA LEU A 463 -2.44 0.53 -17.44
C LEU A 463 -3.55 0.07 -18.38
N GLU A 464 -4.81 0.50 -18.17
CA GLU A 464 -5.90 0.24 -19.11
C GLU A 464 -5.78 1.06 -20.42
N GLY A 465 -5.02 2.15 -20.42
CA GLY A 465 -4.76 2.96 -21.61
C GLY A 465 -3.77 2.37 -22.61
N ILE A 466 -3.26 1.15 -22.39
CA ILE A 466 -2.27 0.49 -23.26
C ILE A 466 -2.54 -1.02 -23.34
N ASN A 467 -3.77 -1.42 -23.62
CA ASN A 467 -3.91 -2.63 -24.43
C ASN A 467 -3.47 -2.28 -25.86
N ASP A 468 -2.80 -3.20 -26.53
CA ASP A 468 -2.46 -3.13 -27.96
C ASP A 468 -3.72 -3.24 -28.85
N GLU A 469 -4.80 -2.59 -28.45
CA GLU A 469 -5.96 -2.29 -29.26
C GLU A 469 -6.26 -0.81 -29.05
N LEU A 470 -6.30 -0.08 -30.17
CA LEU A 470 -6.73 1.32 -30.22
C LEU A 470 -7.92 1.54 -29.28
N PRO A 471 -7.96 2.65 -28.53
CA PRO A 471 -8.99 2.89 -27.53
C PRO A 471 -10.35 2.78 -28.22
N ILE A 472 -11.10 1.73 -27.91
CA ILE A 472 -12.54 1.79 -27.98
C ILE A 472 -12.90 2.77 -26.85
N GLN A 473 -12.86 4.08 -27.16
CA GLN A 473 -13.97 4.92 -26.70
C GLN A 473 -15.19 4.07 -26.99
N SER A 474 -16.06 3.81 -26.01
CA SER A 474 -17.40 3.36 -26.35
C SER A 474 -18.02 4.51 -27.15
N GLU A 475 -17.69 4.55 -28.45
CA GLU A 475 -18.34 5.42 -29.39
C GLU A 475 -19.81 5.05 -29.21
N ALA A 476 -20.63 6.04 -28.90
CA ALA A 476 -22.08 5.85 -28.78
C ALA A 476 -22.71 5.32 -30.08
N VAL A 477 -21.90 5.10 -31.11
CA VAL A 477 -22.25 4.58 -32.42
C VAL A 477 -21.12 3.65 -32.88
N THR A 478 -21.44 2.42 -33.23
CA THR A 478 -20.50 1.44 -33.82
C THR A 478 -20.86 1.19 -35.28
N VAL A 479 -19.86 1.07 -36.16
CA VAL A 479 -20.04 0.79 -37.59
C VAL A 479 -19.49 -0.59 -37.93
N TYR A 480 -20.29 -1.45 -38.56
CA TYR A 480 -19.91 -2.82 -38.92
C TYR A 480 -20.63 -3.33 -40.18
N PRO A 481 -19.97 -4.06 -41.10
CA PRO A 481 -18.52 -4.27 -41.17
C PRO A 481 -17.77 -2.98 -41.53
N LEU A 482 -16.50 -2.90 -41.14
CA LEU A 482 -15.62 -1.76 -41.43
C LEU A 482 -14.21 -2.29 -41.80
N PRO A 483 -13.84 -2.37 -43.09
CA PRO A 483 -14.58 -1.86 -44.25
C PRO A 483 -15.80 -2.72 -44.62
N ALA A 484 -16.83 -2.07 -45.14
CA ALA A 484 -18.00 -2.70 -45.73
C ALA A 484 -17.81 -2.95 -47.23
N ASP A 485 -18.40 -4.03 -47.73
CA ASP A 485 -18.42 -4.37 -49.16
C ASP A 485 -19.82 -4.05 -49.71
N GLU A 486 -20.86 -4.78 -49.31
CA GLU A 486 -22.22 -4.55 -49.85
C GLU A 486 -23.11 -3.67 -48.95
N MET A 487 -23.04 -3.89 -47.64
CA MET A 487 -23.90 -3.27 -46.64
C MET A 487 -23.07 -2.84 -45.44
N VAL A 488 -23.35 -1.64 -44.90
CA VAL A 488 -22.83 -1.19 -43.62
C VAL A 488 -23.98 -1.07 -42.62
N THR A 489 -23.75 -1.56 -41.41
CA THR A 489 -24.65 -1.43 -40.26
C THR A 489 -24.08 -0.40 -39.29
N VAL A 490 -24.92 0.54 -38.85
CA VAL A 490 -24.58 1.57 -37.87
C VAL A 490 -25.46 1.37 -36.65
N ILE A 491 -24.84 1.06 -35.52
CA ILE A 491 -25.46 0.66 -34.26
C ILE A 491 -25.30 1.78 -33.26
N SER A 492 -26.38 2.39 -32.78
CA SER A 492 -26.32 3.40 -31.72
C SER A 492 -26.48 2.77 -30.33
N THR A 493 -25.79 3.27 -29.31
CA THR A 493 -25.98 2.84 -27.92
C THR A 493 -27.31 3.33 -27.36
N LYS A 494 -27.77 2.75 -26.24
CA LYS A 494 -29.04 3.15 -25.59
C LYS A 494 -29.10 4.63 -25.22
N ASP A 495 -27.96 5.29 -25.06
CA ASP A 495 -27.84 6.69 -24.67
C ASP A 495 -27.92 7.66 -25.86
N PHE A 496 -28.00 7.16 -27.09
CA PHE A 496 -28.16 7.96 -28.31
C PHE A 496 -29.15 7.31 -29.29
N ILE A 497 -30.42 7.72 -29.22
CA ILE A 497 -31.45 7.25 -30.16
C ILE A 497 -31.51 8.22 -31.34
N SER A 498 -30.89 7.81 -32.45
CA SER A 498 -30.93 8.54 -33.72
C SER A 498 -32.26 8.33 -34.46
N THR A 499 -32.79 9.40 -35.06
CA THR A 499 -33.99 9.43 -35.92
C THR A 499 -33.65 9.32 -37.41
N SER A 500 -32.40 9.56 -37.81
CA SER A 500 -31.92 9.33 -39.17
C SER A 500 -30.45 8.88 -39.22
N CYS A 501 -30.06 8.23 -40.31
CA CYS A 501 -28.68 7.90 -40.66
C CYS A 501 -28.47 8.12 -42.16
N ILE A 502 -27.53 8.98 -42.54
CA ILE A 502 -27.20 9.29 -43.94
C ILE A 502 -25.68 9.19 -44.14
N VAL A 503 -25.24 8.57 -45.24
CA VAL A 503 -23.82 8.46 -45.61
C VAL A 503 -23.49 9.50 -46.66
N TYR A 504 -22.41 10.24 -46.41
CA TYR A 504 -21.87 11.27 -47.29
C TYR A 504 -20.49 10.89 -47.81
N ASP A 505 -20.15 11.33 -49.02
CA ASP A 505 -18.77 11.31 -49.51
C ASP A 505 -17.92 12.43 -48.86
N ILE A 506 -16.62 12.44 -49.15
CA ILE A 506 -15.68 13.45 -48.63
C ILE A 506 -15.96 14.88 -49.13
N LEU A 507 -16.82 15.03 -50.15
CA LEU A 507 -17.23 16.33 -50.70
C LEU A 507 -18.58 16.79 -50.12
N GLY A 508 -19.21 15.98 -49.26
CA GLY A 508 -20.49 16.29 -48.62
C GLY A 508 -21.72 15.93 -49.45
N ASN A 509 -21.59 15.13 -50.51
CA ASN A 509 -22.75 14.63 -51.26
C ASN A 509 -23.38 13.43 -50.56
N ASN A 510 -24.71 13.37 -50.47
CA ASN A 510 -25.42 12.19 -49.97
C ASN A 510 -25.26 11.03 -50.95
N VAL A 511 -24.69 9.92 -50.48
CA VAL A 511 -24.42 8.71 -51.27
C VAL A 511 -25.13 7.47 -50.73
N GLY A 512 -25.90 7.59 -49.65
CA GLY A 512 -26.64 6.46 -49.08
C GLY A 512 -27.55 6.89 -47.93
N ASN A 513 -28.77 6.36 -47.89
CA ASN A 513 -29.71 6.60 -46.79
C ASN A 513 -29.93 5.30 -46.01
N GLY A 514 -29.85 5.38 -44.69
CA GLY A 514 -30.03 4.24 -43.80
C GLY A 514 -31.50 3.84 -43.64
N ILE A 515 -31.73 2.54 -43.51
CA ILE A 515 -33.03 1.96 -43.17
C ILE A 515 -32.86 1.20 -41.85
N GLN A 516 -33.75 1.41 -40.88
CA GLN A 516 -33.69 0.67 -39.62
C GLN A 516 -34.16 -0.77 -39.78
N ASN A 517 -33.42 -1.71 -39.20
CA ASN A 517 -33.86 -3.09 -39.05
C ASN A 517 -34.75 -3.26 -37.81
N GLN A 518 -35.25 -4.49 -37.58
CA GLN A 518 -36.13 -4.82 -36.45
C GLN A 518 -35.47 -4.61 -35.07
N SER A 519 -34.14 -4.52 -35.01
CA SER A 519 -33.37 -4.26 -33.80
C SER A 519 -33.05 -2.77 -33.59
N GLY A 520 -33.53 -1.88 -34.47
CA GLY A 520 -33.30 -0.44 -34.40
C GLY A 520 -31.95 0.02 -34.96
N ASN A 521 -31.16 -0.88 -35.55
CA ASN A 521 -29.88 -0.56 -36.15
C ASN A 521 -30.07 -0.06 -37.58
N TRP A 522 -29.28 0.92 -38.02
CA TRP A 522 -29.35 1.45 -39.37
C TRP A 522 -28.55 0.59 -40.34
N GLN A 523 -29.13 0.26 -41.49
CA GLN A 523 -28.47 -0.45 -42.57
C GLN A 523 -28.42 0.44 -43.81
N VAL A 524 -27.22 0.64 -44.36
CA VAL A 524 -26.99 1.45 -45.57
C VAL A 524 -26.36 0.56 -46.63
N ASN A 525 -26.93 0.55 -47.84
CA ASN A 525 -26.34 -0.14 -48.98
C ASN A 525 -25.19 0.68 -49.56
N VAL A 526 -24.01 0.08 -49.61
CA VAL A 526 -22.78 0.71 -50.11
C VAL A 526 -22.20 -0.03 -51.32
N SER A 527 -22.91 -1.03 -51.85
CA SER A 527 -22.46 -1.89 -52.95
C SER A 527 -22.11 -1.19 -54.27
N GLN A 528 -22.56 0.05 -54.45
CA GLN A 528 -22.33 0.85 -55.67
C GLN A 528 -21.28 1.96 -55.45
N LEU A 529 -20.70 2.06 -54.25
CA LEU A 529 -19.70 3.07 -53.92
C LEU A 529 -18.31 2.60 -54.38
N ASN A 530 -17.37 3.52 -54.59
CA ASN A 530 -15.98 3.13 -54.80
C ASN A 530 -15.28 2.84 -53.46
N SER A 531 -14.25 2.00 -53.47
CA SER A 531 -13.38 1.80 -52.30
C SER A 531 -12.84 3.13 -51.80
N GLY A 532 -13.11 3.47 -50.54
CA GLY A 532 -12.87 4.82 -50.04
C GLY A 532 -13.39 5.09 -48.63
N VAL A 533 -13.25 6.35 -48.22
CA VAL A 533 -13.71 6.87 -46.92
C VAL A 533 -14.97 7.70 -47.12
N PHE A 534 -15.99 7.41 -46.32
CA PHE A 534 -17.28 8.09 -46.27
C PHE A 534 -17.62 8.45 -44.82
N PHE A 535 -18.64 9.28 -44.63
CA PHE A 535 -19.07 9.74 -43.30
C PHE A 535 -20.55 9.43 -43.07
N GLY A 536 -20.85 8.60 -42.08
CA GLY A 536 -22.20 8.36 -41.60
C GLY A 536 -22.60 9.45 -40.61
N VAL A 537 -23.67 10.18 -40.88
CA VAL A 537 -24.21 11.23 -40.02
C VAL A 537 -25.50 10.72 -39.42
N LEU A 538 -25.55 10.63 -38.10
CA LEU A 538 -26.71 10.23 -37.33
C LEU A 538 -27.29 11.44 -36.62
N THR A 539 -28.56 11.71 -36.85
CA THR A 539 -29.25 12.85 -36.23
C THR A 539 -30.24 12.33 -35.20
N SER A 540 -30.29 12.96 -34.03
CA SER A 540 -31.39 12.86 -33.06
C SER A 540 -32.04 14.23 -32.89
N ASP A 541 -33.12 14.31 -32.09
CA ASP A 541 -33.84 15.56 -31.85
C ASP A 541 -32.99 16.65 -31.16
N SER A 542 -31.89 16.26 -30.51
CA SER A 542 -31.06 17.17 -29.71
C SER A 542 -29.60 17.25 -30.15
N ASN A 543 -29.08 16.30 -30.93
CA ASN A 543 -27.66 16.23 -31.28
C ASN A 543 -27.42 15.49 -32.61
N THR A 544 -26.24 15.69 -33.19
CA THR A 544 -25.76 14.94 -34.37
C THR A 544 -24.45 14.24 -34.03
N LYS A 545 -24.28 13.00 -34.47
CA LYS A 545 -23.02 12.25 -34.39
C LYS A 545 -22.53 11.90 -35.79
N ILE A 546 -21.22 11.98 -35.98
CA ILE A 546 -20.57 11.66 -37.24
C ILE A 546 -19.64 10.47 -36.99
N VAL A 547 -19.77 9.43 -37.81
CA VAL A 547 -18.93 8.24 -37.78
C VAL A 547 -18.27 8.01 -39.13
N ARG A 548 -17.10 7.38 -39.11
CA ARG A 548 -16.39 7.02 -40.35
C ARG A 548 -16.97 5.72 -40.91
N VAL A 549 -17.25 5.71 -42.21
CA VAL A 549 -17.61 4.52 -42.98
C VAL A 549 -16.47 4.25 -43.98
N LEU A 550 -15.99 3.02 -44.01
CA LEU A 550 -14.97 2.56 -44.96
C LEU A 550 -15.63 1.57 -45.90
N VAL A 551 -15.49 1.78 -47.20
CA VAL A 551 -15.96 0.85 -48.22
C VAL A 551 -14.75 0.20 -48.89
N ARG A 552 -14.80 -1.11 -49.09
CA ARG A 552 -13.78 -1.88 -49.82
C ARG A 552 -14.48 -2.91 -50.72
N HIS A 553 -14.38 -2.66 -52.02
CA HIS A 553 -14.55 -3.64 -53.08
C HIS A 553 -13.21 -4.18 -53.55
#